data_AF-A0A7C2LTU1-F1
#
_entry.id   AF-A0A7C2LTU1-F1
#
_cell.length_a   1.000
_cell.length_b   1.000
_cell.length_c   1.000
_cell.angle_alpha   90.00
_cell.angle_beta   90.00
_cell.angle_gamma   90.00
#
_symmetry.space_group_name_H-M   'P 1'
#
loop_
_entity.id
_entity.type
_entity.pdbx_description
1 polymer ?
#
loop_
_entity_poly.entity_id
_entity_poly.type
_entity_poly.pdbx_seq_one_letter_code
_entity_poly.pdbx_strand_id
1 'polypeptide(L)'
;MVDFCFSRPMLERVLRHVELMDRMMERIGVDPALAARIDGGSAWYDARTRCIGCCREAACHAWLAEAGPSAEPPGFCANAPFLRACLAAAAGPAASHVIHMAPVTSQAAPVT
;
A
#
# COMPACT_ATOMS: atom_id res chain seq x y z
N MET A 1 -11.34 -1.44 32.41
CA MET A 1 -10.42 -0.64 31.57
C MET A 1 -10.93 -0.74 30.14
N VAL A 2 -11.94 0.06 29.82
CA VAL A 2 -12.75 -0.06 28.60
C VAL A 2 -12.42 1.08 27.64
N ASP A 3 -12.12 0.69 26.40
CA ASP A 3 -12.64 1.33 25.18
C ASP A 3 -12.20 2.74 24.76
N PHE A 4 -11.05 3.27 25.20
CA PHE A 4 -10.55 4.52 24.58
C PHE A 4 -10.14 4.31 23.11
N CYS A 5 -9.50 3.18 22.80
CA CYS A 5 -9.19 2.78 21.41
C CYS A 5 -10.40 2.21 20.63
N PHE A 6 -11.50 1.90 21.32
CA PHE A 6 -12.75 1.36 20.73
C PHE A 6 -13.92 2.35 20.83
N SER A 7 -13.64 3.63 21.03
CA SER A 7 -14.68 4.64 20.91
C SER A 7 -15.19 4.66 19.45
N ARG A 8 -16.50 4.63 19.27
CA ARG A 8 -17.14 4.73 17.94
C ARG A 8 -16.54 5.86 17.07
N PRO A 9 -16.24 7.07 17.59
CA PRO A 9 -15.59 8.12 16.81
C PRO A 9 -14.20 7.73 16.28
N MET A 10 -13.41 6.98 17.05
CA MET A 10 -12.09 6.52 16.61
C MET A 10 -12.23 5.48 15.49
N LEU A 11 -13.16 4.52 15.62
CA LEU A 11 -13.44 3.53 14.58
C LEU A 11 -13.88 4.21 13.27
N GLU A 12 -14.83 5.16 13.35
CA GLU A 12 -15.29 5.92 12.18
C GLU A 12 -14.15 6.71 11.52
N ARG A 13 -13.22 7.25 12.32
CA ARG A 13 -12.02 7.92 11.80
C ARG A 13 -11.11 6.94 11.06
N VAL A 14 -10.84 5.78 11.65
CA VAL A 14 -10.01 4.73 11.03
C VAL A 14 -10.61 4.31 9.69
N LEU A 15 -11.87 3.91 9.67
CA LEU A 15 -12.53 3.42 8.45
C LEU A 15 -12.52 4.46 7.33
N ARG A 16 -12.77 5.73 7.66
CA ARG A 16 -12.75 6.82 6.69
C ARG A 16 -11.36 7.06 6.09
N HIS A 17 -10.31 6.99 6.90
CA HIS A 17 -8.94 7.21 6.41
C HIS A 17 -8.42 6.00 5.64
N VAL A 18 -8.87 4.79 5.98
CA VAL A 18 -8.64 3.60 5.17
C VAL A 18 -9.23 3.78 3.77
N GLU A 19 -10.51 4.14 3.69
CA GLU A 19 -11.19 4.41 2.41
C GLU A 19 -10.50 5.51 1.59
N LEU A 20 -10.10 6.61 2.24
CA LEU A 20 -9.34 7.67 1.58
C LEU A 20 -8.02 7.18 1.00
N MET A 21 -7.25 6.43 1.78
CA MET A 21 -5.95 5.92 1.34
C MET A 21 -6.09 4.91 0.20
N ASP A 22 -7.12 4.07 0.24
CA ASP A 22 -7.41 3.10 -0.82
C ASP A 22 -7.76 3.81 -2.13
N ARG A 23 -8.64 4.83 -2.09
CA ARG A 23 -8.94 5.68 -3.26
C ARG A 23 -7.73 6.47 -3.78
N MET A 24 -6.86 6.93 -2.89
CA MET A 24 -5.61 7.60 -3.30
C MET A 24 -4.71 6.66 -4.10
N MET A 25 -4.53 5.42 -3.62
CA MET A 25 -3.70 4.42 -4.30
C MET A 25 -4.30 4.00 -5.64
N GLU A 26 -5.61 3.77 -5.69
CA GLU A 26 -6.31 3.47 -6.95
C GLU A 26 -6.09 4.57 -7.98
N ARG A 27 -6.29 5.84 -7.58
CA ARG A 27 -6.13 6.98 -8.49
C ARG A 27 -4.73 7.12 -9.07
N ILE A 28 -3.70 6.69 -8.34
CA ILE A 28 -2.30 6.76 -8.80
C ILE A 28 -1.76 5.44 -9.34
N GLY A 29 -2.56 4.36 -9.34
CA GLY A 29 -2.14 3.05 -9.83
C GLY A 29 -1.19 2.29 -8.89
N VAL A 30 -1.27 2.52 -7.58
CA VAL A 30 -0.55 1.72 -6.57
C VAL A 30 -1.37 0.49 -6.20
N ASP A 31 -0.78 -0.71 -6.33
CA ASP A 31 -1.34 -1.96 -5.80
C ASP A 31 -1.18 -2.02 -4.26
N PRO A 32 -2.27 -2.06 -3.48
CA PRO A 32 -2.22 -2.17 -2.02
C PRO A 32 -1.45 -3.40 -1.53
N ALA A 33 -1.49 -4.53 -2.25
CA ALA A 33 -0.81 -5.75 -1.86
C ALA A 33 0.72 -5.64 -2.05
N LEU A 34 1.18 -4.86 -3.03
CA LEU A 34 2.59 -4.51 -3.17
C LEU A 34 3.01 -3.51 -2.09
N ALA A 35 2.21 -2.47 -1.87
CA ALA A 35 2.46 -1.45 -0.85
C ALA A 35 2.60 -2.08 0.56
N ALA A 36 1.76 -3.06 0.90
CA ALA A 36 1.80 -3.79 2.17
C ALA A 36 3.06 -4.64 2.38
N ARG A 37 3.84 -4.91 1.33
CA ARG A 37 5.09 -5.71 1.40
C ARG A 37 6.35 -4.86 1.46
N ILE A 38 6.26 -3.55 1.20
CA ILE A 38 7.40 -2.65 1.28
C ILE A 38 7.95 -2.66 2.71
N ASP A 39 9.27 -2.81 2.84
CA ASP A 39 9.97 -2.81 4.13
C ASP A 39 9.39 -3.81 5.13
N GLY A 40 9.02 -5.01 4.64
CA GLY A 40 8.39 -6.05 5.45
C GLY A 40 7.02 -5.66 6.03
N GLY A 41 6.39 -4.59 5.52
CA GLY A 41 5.11 -4.07 5.96
C GLY A 41 5.18 -2.94 6.99
N SER A 42 6.36 -2.62 7.53
CA SER A 42 6.52 -1.53 8.50
C SER A 42 6.19 -0.16 7.87
N ALA A 43 6.69 0.07 6.65
CA ALA A 43 6.40 1.31 5.91
C ALA A 43 4.90 1.52 5.65
N TRP A 44 4.16 0.44 5.39
CA TRP A 44 2.71 0.46 5.21
C TRP A 44 1.98 0.80 6.51
N TYR A 45 2.38 0.18 7.63
CA TYR A 45 1.83 0.47 8.95
C TYR A 45 2.04 1.94 9.33
N ASP A 46 3.25 2.47 9.13
CA ASP A 46 3.57 3.87 9.43
C ASP A 46 2.80 4.84 8.53
N ALA A 47 2.64 4.51 7.24
CA ALA A 47 1.84 5.30 6.32
C ALA A 47 0.36 5.33 6.73
N ARG A 48 -0.23 4.19 7.09
CA ARG A 48 -1.63 4.14 7.58
C ARG A 48 -1.80 4.92 8.89
N THR A 49 -0.88 4.77 9.83
CA THR A 49 -0.91 5.50 11.10
C THR A 49 -0.84 7.01 10.88
N ARG A 50 0.07 7.47 10.00
CA ARG A 50 0.15 8.89 9.59
C ARG A 50 -1.13 9.37 8.90
N CYS A 51 -1.73 8.53 8.05
CA CYS A 51 -2.98 8.87 7.37
C CYS A 51 -4.11 9.08 8.37
N ILE A 52 -4.33 8.10 9.26
CA ILE A 52 -5.36 8.16 10.31
C ILE A 52 -5.18 9.39 11.21
N GLY A 53 -3.94 9.81 11.49
CA GLY A 53 -3.64 11.03 12.26
C GLY A 53 -3.75 12.36 11.50
N CYS A 54 -3.97 12.34 10.18
CA CYS A 54 -3.91 13.54 9.35
C CYS A 54 -5.10 14.50 9.59
N CYS A 55 -4.83 15.81 9.66
CA CYS A 55 -5.86 16.85 9.79
C CYS A 55 -6.31 17.44 8.45
N ARG A 56 -5.70 17.04 7.32
CA ARG A 56 -5.94 17.62 5.99
C ARG A 56 -6.95 16.83 5.16
N GLU A 57 -7.94 16.23 5.81
CA GLU A 57 -8.96 15.37 5.19
C GLU A 57 -9.71 16.09 4.04
N ALA A 58 -10.10 17.36 4.25
CA ALA A 58 -10.80 18.14 3.24
C ALA A 58 -9.98 18.35 1.95
N ALA A 59 -8.66 18.55 2.07
CA ALA A 59 -7.78 18.66 0.91
C ALA A 59 -7.64 17.31 0.19
N CYS A 60 -7.66 16.19 0.92
CA CYS A 60 -7.68 14.84 0.36
C CYS A 60 -8.94 14.61 -0.49
N HIS A 61 -10.12 14.93 0.04
CA HIS A 61 -11.38 14.83 -0.70
C HIS A 61 -11.40 15.74 -1.93
N ALA A 62 -10.97 17.00 -1.79
CA ALA A 62 -10.94 17.93 -2.90
C ALA A 62 -10.05 17.42 -4.04
N TRP A 63 -8.85 16.94 -3.70
CA TRP A 63 -7.96 16.32 -4.67
C TRP A 63 -8.63 15.11 -5.31
N LEU A 64 -9.14 14.14 -4.53
CA LEU A 64 -9.81 12.93 -5.03
C LEU A 64 -11.04 13.22 -5.91
N ALA A 65 -11.70 14.37 -5.74
CA ALA A 65 -12.86 14.79 -6.54
C ALA A 65 -12.48 15.34 -7.92
N GLU A 66 -11.23 15.74 -8.13
CA GLU A 66 -10.73 16.12 -9.47
C GLU A 66 -10.81 14.92 -10.44
N ALA A 67 -11.06 15.19 -11.71
CA ALA A 67 -11.23 14.14 -12.72
C ALA A 67 -9.89 13.53 -13.17
N GLY A 68 -9.91 12.22 -13.37
CA GLY A 68 -8.84 11.48 -14.05
C GLY A 68 -7.74 10.90 -13.13
N PRO A 69 -6.95 9.97 -13.67
CA PRO A 69 -5.81 9.40 -12.95
C PRO A 69 -4.73 10.46 -12.69
N SER A 70 -3.92 10.25 -11.66
CA SER A 70 -2.74 11.09 -11.39
C SER A 70 -1.49 10.23 -11.39
N ALA A 71 -0.42 10.67 -12.04
CA ALA A 71 0.86 9.94 -11.98
C ALA A 71 1.60 10.14 -10.65
N GLU A 72 1.18 11.12 -9.84
CA GLU A 72 1.87 11.51 -8.60
C GLU A 72 0.89 11.73 -7.45
N PRO A 73 1.30 11.43 -6.20
CA PRO A 73 0.54 11.83 -5.02
C PRO A 73 0.54 13.37 -4.88
N PRO A 74 -0.49 13.95 -4.26
CA PRO A 74 -0.56 15.39 -4.10
C PRO A 74 0.52 15.89 -3.13
N GLY A 75 1.12 17.05 -3.44
CA GLY A 75 2.25 17.60 -2.67
C GLY A 75 1.93 17.92 -1.20
N PHE A 76 0.65 18.02 -0.85
CA PHE A 76 0.22 18.23 0.53
C PHE A 76 0.22 16.99 1.41
N CYS A 77 0.22 15.79 0.81
CA CYS A 77 0.03 14.54 1.53
C CYS A 77 1.32 14.12 2.24
N ALA A 78 1.25 13.92 3.56
CA ALA A 78 2.37 13.44 4.35
C ALA A 78 2.87 12.04 3.93
N ASN A 79 2.00 11.25 3.28
CA ASN A 79 2.35 9.94 2.71
C ASN A 79 2.89 10.02 1.27
N ALA A 80 3.04 11.21 0.68
CA ALA A 80 3.58 11.33 -0.68
C ALA A 80 4.92 10.61 -0.88
N PRO A 81 5.91 10.66 0.04
CA PRO A 81 7.15 9.89 -0.11
C PRO A 81 6.91 8.36 -0.16
N PHE A 82 6.00 7.84 0.68
CA PHE A 82 5.66 6.42 0.69
C PHE A 82 4.94 6.00 -0.61
N LEU A 83 3.98 6.79 -1.06
CA LEU A 83 3.25 6.53 -2.30
C LEU A 83 4.17 6.54 -3.52
N ARG A 84 5.14 7.47 -3.58
CA ARG A 84 6.19 7.45 -4.63
C ARG A 84 7.07 6.21 -4.56
N ALA A 85 7.44 5.77 -3.37
CA ALA A 85 8.19 4.52 -3.21
C ALA A 85 7.39 3.31 -3.73
N CYS A 86 6.07 3.29 -3.53
CA CYS A 86 5.19 2.25 -4.08
C CYS A 86 5.17 2.28 -5.62
N LEU A 87 5.04 3.46 -6.22
CA LEU A 87 5.09 3.65 -7.68
C LEU A 87 6.43 3.17 -8.26
N ALA A 88 7.54 3.52 -7.60
CA ALA A 88 8.88 3.09 -8.00
C ALA A 88 9.07 1.57 -7.87
N ALA A 89 8.56 0.96 -6.80
CA ALA A 89 8.60 -0.48 -6.60
C ALA A 89 7.79 -1.25 -7.66
N ALA A 90 6.63 -0.71 -8.08
CA ALA A 90 5.80 -1.29 -9.12
C ALA A 90 6.44 -1.22 -10.51
N ALA A 91 7.25 -0.19 -10.78
CA ALA A 91 7.98 -0.06 -12.04
C ALA A 91 9.06 -1.13 -12.22
N GLY A 92 9.60 -1.69 -11.12
CA GLY A 92 10.71 -2.63 -11.12
C GLY A 92 11.99 -2.10 -11.80
N PRO A 93 13.14 -2.77 -11.69
CA PRO A 93 14.13 -2.70 -12.75
C PRO A 93 13.53 -3.45 -13.97
N ALA A 94 13.51 -2.82 -15.15
CA ALA A 94 13.11 -3.51 -16.36
C ALA A 94 13.92 -4.82 -16.51
N ALA A 95 13.22 -5.95 -16.64
CA ALA A 95 13.69 -7.34 -16.81
C ALA A 95 14.16 -8.12 -15.56
N SER A 96 13.36 -9.11 -15.14
CA SER A 96 13.71 -10.56 -15.28
C SER A 96 12.91 -11.43 -14.32
N HIS A 97 11.98 -12.22 -14.86
CA HIS A 97 11.61 -13.50 -14.25
C HIS A 97 11.14 -14.51 -15.30
N VAL A 98 12.09 -15.11 -16.01
CA VAL A 98 11.90 -16.46 -16.55
C VAL A 98 12.34 -17.41 -15.45
N ILE A 99 11.39 -18.03 -14.74
CA ILE A 99 11.70 -19.16 -13.88
C ILE A 99 11.90 -20.38 -14.79
N HIS A 100 13.15 -20.77 -15.02
CA HIS A 100 13.43 -22.08 -15.58
C HIS A 100 13.22 -23.13 -14.47
N MET A 101 12.11 -23.86 -14.53
CA MET A 101 11.89 -25.02 -13.67
C MET A 101 12.65 -26.20 -14.27
N ALA A 102 13.80 -26.53 -13.70
CA ALA A 102 14.52 -27.76 -14.03
C ALA A 102 13.71 -28.99 -13.58
N PRO A 103 13.62 -30.07 -14.37
CA PRO A 103 12.89 -31.27 -13.97
C PRO A 103 13.64 -32.01 -12.86
N VAL A 104 12.93 -32.39 -11.80
CA VAL A 104 13.46 -33.24 -10.74
C VAL A 104 13.61 -34.67 -11.28
N THR A 105 14.84 -35.15 -11.45
CA THR A 105 15.09 -36.56 -11.75
C THR A 105 15.11 -37.33 -10.44
N SER A 106 14.03 -38.08 -10.18
CA SER A 106 13.96 -39.07 -9.11
C SER A 106 14.82 -40.27 -9.48
N GLN A 107 15.92 -40.49 -8.78
CA GLN A 107 16.73 -41.70 -8.90
C GLN A 107 16.45 -42.59 -7.68
N ALA A 108 15.75 -43.71 -7.89
CA ALA A 108 15.54 -44.73 -6.88
C ALA A 108 16.74 -45.68 -6.86
N ALA A 109 17.39 -45.83 -5.71
CA ALA A 109 18.43 -46.83 -5.50
C ALA A 109 17.79 -48.22 -5.24
N PRO A 110 18.40 -49.33 -5.71
CA PRO A 110 17.91 -50.67 -5.41
C PRO A 110 18.29 -51.07 -3.98
N VAL A 111 17.33 -51.66 -3.27
CA VAL A 111 17.56 -52.34 -1.98
C VAL A 111 18.06 -53.74 -2.28
N THR A 112 19.25 -54.07 -1.78
CA THR A 112 19.84 -55.42 -1.75
C THR A 112 19.27 -56.28 -0.65
#